data_AF-A0AAJ3R6X7-F1
#
_entry.id   AF-A0AAJ3R6X7-F1
#
_cell.length_a   1.000
_cell.length_b   1.000
_cell.length_c   1.000
_cell.angle_alpha   90.00
_cell.angle_beta   90.00
_cell.angle_gamma   90.00
#
_symmetry.space_group_name_H-M   'P 1'
#
loop_
_entity.id
_entity.type
_entity.pdbx_description
1 polymer ?
#
loop_
_entity_poly.entity_id
_entity_poly.type
_entity_poly.pdbx_seq_one_letter_code
_entity_poly.pdbx_strand_id
1 'polypeptide(L)' 'MKSFGTLACSAFFSAMVMLYNVQSFYNKFTAGNTYYWVNGILAAGFLISFIIDIKDIIKKNYKTSESN' A
#
# COMPACT_ATOMS: atom_id res chain seq x y z
N MET A 1 17.32 10.28 0.12
CA MET A 1 16.48 9.52 -0.83
C MET A 1 16.44 8.07 -0.38
N LYS A 2 15.26 7.44 -0.25
CA LYS A 2 15.14 6.02 0.17
C LYS A 2 15.81 5.09 -0.85
N SER A 3 16.42 3.99 -0.42
CA SER A 3 16.97 2.97 -1.33
C SER A 3 15.85 2.28 -2.12
N PHE A 4 16.16 1.74 -3.31
CA PHE A 4 15.19 0.95 -4.09
C PHE A 4 14.69 -0.26 -3.30
N GLY A 5 15.58 -0.98 -2.63
CA GLY A 5 15.20 -2.12 -1.78
C GLY A 5 14.25 -1.72 -0.66
N THR A 6 14.48 -0.56 -0.03
CA THR A 6 13.57 -0.02 1.00
C THR A 6 12.18 0.28 0.43
N LEU A 7 12.10 0.88 -0.76
CA LEU A 7 10.83 1.18 -1.43
C LEU A 7 10.09 -0.10 -1.85
N ALA A 8 10.81 -1.10 -2.36
CA ALA A 8 10.23 -2.38 -2.75
C ALA A 8 9.66 -3.12 -1.53
N CYS A 9 10.40 -3.16 -0.42
CA CYS A 9 9.90 -3.74 0.82
C CYS A 9 8.68 -2.98 1.36
N SER A 10 8.70 -1.64 1.38
CA SER A 10 7.58 -0.86 1.89
C SER A 10 6.33 -0.98 1.01
N ALA A 11 6.49 -1.03 -0.32
CA ALA A 11 5.40 -1.34 -1.25
C ALA A 11 4.83 -2.76 -1.00
N PHE A 12 5.68 -3.76 -0.79
CA PHE A 12 5.24 -5.12 -0.50
C PHE A 12 4.45 -5.21 0.82
N PHE A 13 4.98 -4.65 1.91
CA PHE A 13 4.31 -4.67 3.20
C PHE A 13 3.02 -3.87 3.20
N SER A 14 2.99 -2.68 2.58
CA SER A 14 1.77 -1.89 2.47
C SER A 14 0.67 -2.61 1.68
N ALA A 15 1.02 -3.31 0.59
CA ALA A 15 0.08 -4.14 -0.16
C ALA A 15 -0.45 -5.32 0.67
N MET A 16 0.41 -6.04 1.41
CA MET A 16 -0.02 -7.14 2.28
C MET A 16 -1.01 -6.67 3.35
N VAL A 17 -0.69 -5.57 4.03
CA VAL A 17 -1.55 -5.03 5.09
C VAL A 17 -2.85 -4.47 4.52
N MET A 18 -2.81 -3.86 3.33
CA MET A 18 -4.01 -3.44 2.61
C MET A 18 -4.93 -4.63 2.33
N LEU A 19 -4.41 -5.73 1.77
CA LEU A 19 -5.20 -6.93 1.48
C LEU A 19 -5.82 -7.54 2.73
N TYR A 20 -5.06 -7.61 3.82
CA TYR A 20 -5.58 -8.08 5.11
C TYR A 20 -6.75 -7.21 5.60
N ASN A 21 -6.63 -5.89 5.51
CA ASN A 21 -7.68 -4.98 5.93
C ASN A 21 -8.91 -5.04 5.02
N VAL A 22 -8.74 -5.22 3.71
CA VAL A 22 -9.87 -5.43 2.77
C VAL A 22 -10.62 -6.71 3.10
N GLN A 23 -9.90 -7.81 3.34
CA GLN A 23 -10.53 -9.09 3.73
C GLN A 23 -11.27 -8.97 5.07
N SER A 24 -10.65 -8.30 6.04
CA SER A 24 -11.26 -8.08 7.35
C SER A 24 -12.47 -7.15 7.27
N PHE A 25 -12.43 -6.12 6.41
CA PHE A 25 -13.57 -5.25 6.11
C PHE A 25 -14.74 -6.08 5.56
N TYR A 26 -14.48 -6.90 4.55
CA TYR A 26 -15.51 -7.73 3.92
C TYR A 26 -16.15 -8.71 4.93
N ASN A 27 -15.33 -9.44 5.69
CA ASN A 27 -15.82 -10.40 6.68
C ASN A 27 -16.64 -9.73 7.80
N LYS A 28 -16.22 -8.55 8.27
CA LYS A 28 -16.97 -7.82 9.31
C LYS A 28 -18.26 -7.22 8.77
N PHE A 29 -18.25 -6.74 7.53
CA PHE A 29 -19.44 -6.23 6.85
C PHE A 29 -20.49 -7.33 6.70
N THR A 30 -20.09 -8.51 6.23
CA THR A 30 -21.03 -9.65 6.06
C THR A 30 -21.50 -10.22 7.40
N ALA A 31 -20.69 -10.13 8.45
CA ALA A 31 -21.08 -10.50 9.82
C ALA A 31 -21.97 -9.46 10.53
N GLY A 32 -22.32 -8.34 9.88
CA GLY A 32 -23.13 -7.28 10.49
C GLY A 32 -22.44 -6.51 11.62
N ASN A 33 -21.11 -6.57 11.70
CA ASN A 33 -20.34 -5.89 12.74
C ASN A 33 -20.27 -4.39 12.46
N THR A 34 -20.74 -3.55 13.38
CA THR A 34 -20.79 -2.07 13.24
C THR A 34 -19.42 -1.42 12.98
N TYR A 35 -18.31 -2.04 13.39
CA TYR A 35 -16.96 -1.48 13.28
C TYR A 35 -16.21 -1.91 12.01
N TYR A 36 -16.89 -2.50 11.03
CA TYR A 36 -16.28 -2.91 9.75
C TYR A 36 -15.54 -1.76 9.04
N TRP A 37 -16.08 -0.54 9.13
CA TRP A 37 -15.55 0.66 8.45
C TRP A 37 -14.12 1.04 8.86
N VAL A 38 -13.68 0.68 10.08
CA VAL A 38 -12.32 0.94 10.57
C VAL A 38 -11.29 0.29 9.65
N ASN A 39 -11.53 -0.97 9.27
CA ASN A 39 -10.66 -1.70 8.34
C ASN A 39 -10.67 -1.06 6.94
N GLY A 40 -11.79 -0.44 6.54
CA GLY A 40 -11.88 0.29 5.27
C GLY A 40 -11.00 1.53 5.26
N ILE A 41 -11.01 2.32 6.33
CA ILE A 41 -10.12 3.50 6.47
C ILE A 41 -8.65 3.07 6.51
N LEU A 42 -8.33 2.01 7.24
CA LEU A 42 -6.96 1.47 7.27
C LEU A 42 -6.51 1.02 5.88
N ALA A 43 -7.34 0.28 5.14
CA ALA A 43 -7.04 -0.12 3.77
C ALA A 43 -6.77 1.09 2.86
N ALA A 44 -7.58 2.15 2.95
CA ALA A 44 -7.36 3.38 2.19
C ALA A 44 -6.03 4.07 2.54
N GLY A 45 -5.66 4.12 3.83
CA GLY A 45 -4.37 4.66 4.27
C GLY A 45 -3.17 3.88 3.72
N PHE A 46 -3.25 2.55 3.72
CA PHE A 46 -2.21 1.70 3.12
C PHE A 46 -2.16 1.82 1.59
N LEU A 47 -3.30 1.99 0.92
CA LEU A 47 -3.35 2.25 -0.52
C LEU A 47 -2.60 3.53 -0.90
N ILE A 48 -2.79 4.62 -0.15
CA ILE A 48 -2.06 5.88 -0.38
C ILE A 48 -0.56 5.66 -0.23
N SER A 49 -0.14 4.95 0.81
CA SER A 49 1.28 4.63 1.05
C SER A 49 1.86 3.81 -0.09
N PHE A 50 1.14 2.79 -0.56
CA PHE A 50 1.53 1.95 -1.70
C PHE A 50 1.72 2.77 -2.98
N ILE A 51 0.75 3.65 -3.30
CA ILE A 51 0.82 4.51 -4.49
C ILE A 51 2.05 5.43 -4.44
N ILE A 52 2.38 5.99 -3.27
CA ILE A 52 3.57 6.84 -3.09
C ILE A 52 4.84 6.04 -3.35
N ASP A 53 4.98 4.86 -2.76
CA ASP A 53 6.18 4.03 -2.92
C ASP A 53 6.36 3.58 -4.38
N ILE A 54 5.28 3.20 -5.06
CA ILE A 54 5.31 2.86 -6.50
C ILE A 54 5.71 4.07 -7.36
N LYS A 55 5.17 5.26 -7.07
CA LYS A 55 5.54 6.48 -7.80
C LYS A 55 7.03 6.80 -7.65
N ASP A 56 7.57 6.62 -6.44
CA ASP A 56 8.98 6.84 -6.15
C ASP A 56 9.89 5.80 -6.83
N ILE A 57 9.45 4.54 -6.90
CA ILE A 57 10.14 3.48 -7.65
C ILE A 57 10.22 3.83 -9.13
N ILE A 58 9.09 4.22 -9.74
CA ILE A 58 9.01 4.59 -11.16
C ILE A 58 9.93 5.78 -11.44
N LYS A 59 9.84 6.84 -10.63
CA LYS A 59 10.67 8.05 -10.76
C LYS A 59 12.17 7.74 -10.65
N LYS A 60 12.55 6.80 -9.78
CA LYS A 60 13.95 6.38 -9.66
C LYS A 60 14.45 5.64 -10.89
N ASN A 61 13.65 4.72 -11.45
CA ASN A 61 14.03 4.00 -12.66
C ASN A 61 14.24 4.93 -13.86
N TYR A 62 13.37 5.94 -14.04
CA TYR A 62 13.52 6.93 -15.11
C TYR A 62 14.77 7.83 -14.95
N LYS A 63 15.18 8.16 -13.73
CA LYS A 63 16.41 8.93 -13.51
C LYS A 63 17.68 8.16 -13.86
N THR A 64 17.68 6.84 -13.66
CA THR A 64 18.82 6.00 -14.03
C THR A 64 18.96 5.85 -15.55
N SER A 65 17.86 5.95 -16.32
CA SER A 65 17.92 5.87 -17.78
C SER A 65 18.41 7.15 -18.47
N GLU A 66 18.29 8.32 -17.84
CA GLU A 66 18.79 9.59 -18.40
C GLU A 66 20.29 9.81 -18.17
N SER A 67 20.93 9.04 -17.28
CA SER A 67 22.34 9.24 -16.91
C SER A 67 23.33 8.32 -17.63
N ASN A 68 22.96 7.76 -18.79
CA ASN A 68 23.84 6.94 -19.62
C ASN A 68 24.13 7.62 -20.96
#